data_AF-A0A1V6B4K1-F1
#
_entry.id   AF-A0A1V6B4K1-F1
#
_cell.length_a   1.000
_cell.length_b   1.000
_cell.length_c   1.000
_cell.angle_alpha   90.00
_cell.angle_beta   90.00
_cell.angle_gamma   90.00
#
_symmetry.space_group_name_H-M   'P 1'
#
loop_
_entity.id
_entity.type
_entity.pdbx_description
1 polymer ?
#
loop_
_entity_poly.entity_id
_entity_poly.type
_entity_poly.pdbx_seq_one_letter_code
_entity_poly.pdbx_strand_id
1 'polypeptide(L)' 'MEQFKHLDPKTVELAGIAASIAGGCRPCLDYHFKKGIETGCTIDEVKEAIELGKMIRQRPIKDIYEQAEKLIVNINKL' A
#
# COMPACT_ATOMS: atom_id res chain seq x y z
N MET A 1 -18.87 8.42 0.75
CA MET A 1 -17.99 8.65 -0.43
C MET A 1 -18.85 8.41 -1.66
N GLU A 2 -18.81 9.32 -2.63
CA GLU A 2 -19.42 9.04 -3.93
C GLU A 2 -18.78 7.79 -4.53
N GLN A 3 -19.62 6.95 -5.11
CA GLN A 3 -19.20 5.71 -5.72
C GLN A 3 -18.44 6.02 -7.02
N PHE A 4 -17.26 5.44 -7.20
CA PHE A 4 -16.48 5.61 -8.42
C PHE A 4 -17.31 5.20 -9.63
N LYS A 5 -17.43 6.09 -10.63
CA LYS A 5 -18.29 5.88 -11.81
C LYS A 5 -17.83 4.74 -12.71
N HIS A 6 -16.53 4.45 -12.72
CA HIS A 6 -15.89 3.55 -13.68
C HIS A 6 -15.15 2.37 -13.03
N LEU A 7 -15.12 2.30 -11.70
CA LEU A 7 -14.53 1.19 -10.96
C LEU A 7 -15.63 0.48 -10.20
N ASP A 8 -15.68 -0.84 -10.33
CA ASP A 8 -16.59 -1.63 -9.52
C ASP A 8 -16.18 -1.58 -8.03
N PRO A 9 -17.11 -1.79 -7.10
CA PRO A 9 -16.83 -1.67 -5.66
C PRO A 9 -15.69 -2.56 -5.18
N LYS A 10 -15.53 -3.76 -5.75
CA LYS A 10 -14.51 -4.71 -5.33
C LYS A 10 -13.12 -4.19 -5.71
N THR A 11 -12.96 -3.70 -6.93
CA THR A 11 -11.71 -3.06 -7.39
C THR A 11 -11.34 -1.87 -6.51
N VAL A 12 -12.31 -1.04 -6.13
CA VAL A 12 -12.07 0.12 -5.25
C VAL A 12 -11.53 -0.30 -3.90
N GLU A 13 -12.13 -1.31 -3.26
CA GLU A 13 -11.71 -1.72 -1.92
C GLU A 13 -10.36 -2.46 -1.94
N LEU A 14 -10.08 -3.29 -2.95
CA LEU A 14 -8.75 -3.92 -3.10
C LEU A 14 -7.65 -2.88 -3.32
N ALA A 15 -7.90 -1.87 -4.16
CA ALA A 15 -6.98 -0.75 -4.35
C ALA A 15 -6.80 0.06 -3.05
N GLY A 16 -7.89 0.29 -2.31
CA GLY A 16 -7.88 0.95 -1.01
C GLY A 16 -7.04 0.21 0.04
N ILE A 17 -7.16 -1.12 0.11
CA ILE A 17 -6.34 -1.97 0.99
C ILE A 17 -4.85 -1.84 0.62
N ALA A 18 -4.50 -2.03 -0.66
CA ALA A 18 -3.11 -1.94 -1.11
C ALA A 18 -2.51 -0.56 -0.82
N ALA A 19 -3.24 0.53 -1.14
CA ALA A 19 -2.83 1.90 -0.87
C ALA A 19 -2.67 2.17 0.64
N SER A 20 -3.56 1.62 1.47
CA SER A 20 -3.49 1.77 2.93
C SER A 20 -2.24 1.11 3.52
N ILE A 21 -1.86 -0.08 3.04
CA ILE A 21 -0.63 -0.75 3.45
C ILE A 21 0.61 0.04 2.97
N ALA A 22 0.61 0.43 1.69
CA ALA A 22 1.69 1.19 1.07
C ALA A 22 1.95 2.51 1.82
N GLY A 23 0.89 3.26 2.14
CA GLY A 23 0.96 4.52 2.88
C GLY A 23 1.03 4.38 4.41
N GLY A 24 0.82 3.18 4.96
CA GLY A 24 0.79 2.95 6.41
C GLY A 24 -0.40 3.55 7.14
N CYS A 25 -1.54 3.75 6.47
CA CYS A 25 -2.75 4.29 7.09
C CYS A 25 -3.58 3.17 7.76
N ARG A 26 -3.37 2.94 9.06
CA ARG A 26 -4.14 1.96 9.85
C ARG A 26 -5.66 2.14 9.79
N PRO A 27 -6.24 3.34 10.05
CA PRO A 27 -7.70 3.49 10.01
C PRO A 27 -8.27 3.29 8.60
N CYS A 28 -7.52 3.66 7.54
CA CYS A 28 -7.92 3.41 6.17
C CYS A 28 -7.95 1.90 5.88
N LEU A 29 -6.95 1.15 6.35
CA LEU A 29 -6.91 -0.30 6.22
C LEU A 29 -8.11 -0.96 6.90
N ASP A 30 -8.43 -0.56 8.14
CA ASP A 30 -9.57 -1.10 8.88
C ASP A 30 -10.89 -0.86 8.10
N TYR A 31 -11.06 0.33 7.52
CA TYR A 31 -12.22 0.70 6.71
C TYR A 31 -12.32 -0.13 5.42
N HIS A 32 -11.27 -0.10 4.59
CA HIS A 32 -11.27 -0.75 3.28
C HIS A 32 -11.30 -2.28 3.39
N PHE A 33 -10.69 -2.86 4.43
CA PHE A 33 -10.81 -4.28 4.71
C PHE A 33 -12.26 -4.66 4.99
N LYS A 34 -12.91 -3.97 5.95
CA LYS A 34 -14.31 -4.24 6.29
C LYS A 34 -15.20 -4.07 5.06
N LYS A 35 -15.02 -2.98 4.30
CA LYS A 35 -15.83 -2.68 3.13
C LYS A 35 -15.61 -3.68 2.00
N GLY A 36 -14.38 -4.14 1.80
CA GLY A 36 -14.03 -5.19 0.84
C GLY A 36 -14.75 -6.51 1.13
N ILE A 37 -14.84 -6.92 2.41
CA ILE A 37 -15.61 -8.11 2.77
C ILE A 37 -17.11 -7.91 2.47
N GLU A 38 -17.67 -6.74 2.77
CA GLU A 38 -19.08 -6.42 2.46
C GLU A 38 -19.36 -6.40 0.94
N THR A 39 -18.38 -6.06 0.10
CA THR A 39 -18.52 -6.01 -1.37
C THR A 39 -18.20 -7.33 -2.06
N GLY A 40 -17.81 -8.37 -1.32
CA GLY A 40 -17.54 -9.71 -1.85
C GLY A 40 -16.09 -9.95 -2.29
N CYS A 41 -15.13 -9.20 -1.76
CA CYS A 41 -13.73 -9.61 -1.82
C CYS A 41 -13.55 -10.95 -1.09
N THR A 42 -12.87 -11.88 -1.74
CA THR A 42 -12.38 -13.10 -1.09
C THR A 42 -11.17 -12.77 -0.22
N ILE A 43 -10.91 -13.62 0.76
CA ILE A 43 -9.73 -13.47 1.62
C ILE A 43 -8.43 -13.59 0.80
N ASP A 44 -8.40 -14.38 -0.27
CA ASP A 44 -7.20 -14.53 -1.09
C ASP A 44 -6.91 -13.28 -1.92
N GLU A 45 -7.93 -12.61 -2.49
CA GLU A 45 -7.75 -11.31 -3.15
C GLU A 45 -7.26 -10.24 -2.17
N VAL A 46 -7.75 -10.25 -0.92
CA VAL A 46 -7.27 -9.35 0.12
C VAL A 46 -5.81 -9.63 0.46
N LYS A 47 -5.38 -10.89 0.56
CA LYS A 47 -3.96 -11.24 0.78
C LYS A 47 -3.08 -10.72 -0.36
N GLU A 48 -3.51 -10.86 -1.61
CA GLU A 48 -2.77 -10.35 -2.77
C GLU A 48 -2.68 -8.81 -2.75
N ALA A 49 -3.77 -8.11 -2.42
CA ALA A 49 -3.76 -6.65 -2.27
C ALA A 49 -2.82 -6.18 -1.14
N ILE A 50 -2.80 -6.90 -0.01
CA ILE A 50 -1.86 -6.65 1.09
C ILE A 50 -0.42 -6.83 0.61
N GLU A 51 -0.13 -7.91 -0.11
CA GLU A 51 1.22 -8.19 -0.60
C GLU A 51 1.69 -7.13 -1.61
N LEU A 52 0.81 -6.73 -2.53
CA LEU A 52 1.07 -5.61 -3.45
C LEU A 52 1.41 -4.33 -2.68
N GLY A 53 0.62 -3.98 -1.67
CA GLY A 53 0.87 -2.81 -0.82
C GLY A 53 2.20 -2.89 -0.08
N LYS A 54 2.58 -4.07 0.44
CA LYS A 54 3.89 -4.29 1.06
C LYS A 54 5.03 -4.09 0.07
N MET A 55 4.94 -4.68 -1.13
CA MET A 55 5.95 -4.54 -2.17
C MET A 55 6.20 -3.05 -2.50
N ILE A 56 5.13 -2.26 -2.64
CA ILE A 56 5.23 -0.82 -2.88
C ILE A 56 5.89 -0.11 -1.70
N ARG A 57 5.53 -0.47 -0.45
CA ARG A 57 6.11 0.12 0.76
C ARG A 57 7.61 -0.16 0.90
N GLN A 58 8.08 -1.33 0.48
CA GLN A 58 9.48 -1.70 0.61
C GLN A 58 10.40 -0.86 -0.28
N ARG A 59 9.89 -0.31 -1.39
CA ARG A 59 10.69 0.51 -2.30
C ARG A 59 11.28 1.76 -1.63
N PRO A 60 10.49 2.69 -1.06
CA PRO A 60 11.03 3.86 -0.39
C PRO A 60 11.87 3.52 0.84
N ILE A 61 11.57 2.42 1.55
CA ILE A 61 12.38 1.93 2.66
C ILE A 61 13.79 1.55 2.18
N LYS A 62 13.89 0.82 1.07
CA LYS A 62 15.19 0.48 0.49
C LYS A 62 15.92 1.73 0.01
N ASP A 63 15.21 2.60 -0.71
CA ASP A 63 15.80 3.82 -1.29
C ASP A 63 16.39 4.74 -0.20
N ILE A 64 15.74 4.88 0.97
CA ILE A 64 16.27 5.72 2.05
C ILE A 64 17.54 5.16 2.70
N TYR A 65 17.64 3.83 2.86
CA TYR A 65 18.86 3.21 3.39
C TYR A 65 20.02 3.30 2.40
N GLU A 66 19.78 3.01 1.13
CA GLU A 66 20.79 3.18 0.07
C GLU A 66 21.27 4.64 -0.01
N GLN A 67 20.36 5.61 0.16
CA GLN A 67 20.72 7.01 0.18
C GLN A 67 21.59 7.36 1.40
N ALA A 68 21.26 6.84 2.59
CA ALA A 68 22.06 7.04 3.79
C ALA A 68 23.49 6.50 3.62
N GLU A 69 23.65 5.31 3.05
CA GLU A 69 24.96 4.73 2.72
C GLU A 69 25.75 5.60 1.75
N LYS A 70 25.11 6.09 0.68
CA LYS A 70 25.74 7.00 -0.28
C LYS A 70 26.24 8.29 0.38
N LEU A 71 25.49 8.85 1.31
CA LEU A 71 25.90 10.04 2.05
C LEU A 71 27.15 9.78 2.89
N ILE A 72 27.23 8.63 3.58
CA ILE A 72 28.41 8.22 4.35
C ILE A 72 29.63 8.05 3.45
N VAL A 73 29.49 7.38 2.30
CA VAL A 73 30.62 7.17 1.38
C VAL A 73 31.14 8.48 0.80
N ASN A 74 30.24 9.42 0.48
CA ASN A 74 30.61 10.67 -0.16
C ASN A 74 31.16 11.73 0.80
N ILE A 75 31.00 11.59 2.11
CA ILE A 75 31.58 12.54 3.08
C ILE A 75 33.12 12.57 3.02
N ASN A 76 33.75 11.47 2.60
CA ASN A 76 35.20 11.35 2.46
C ASN A 76 35.72 11.89 1.12
N LYS A 77 34.84 12.42 0.26
CA LYS A 77 35.19 13.05 -1.03
C LYS A 77 35.05 14.58 -1.01
N LEU A 78 34.61 15.15 0.12
CA LEU A 78 34.59 16.59 0.40
C LEU A 78 35.91 16.98 1.07
#